data_AF-A0A5D4HLM8-F1
#
_entry.id   AF-A0A5D4HLM8-F1
#
_cell.length_a   1.000
_cell.length_b   1.000
_cell.length_c   1.000
_cell.angle_alpha   90.00
_cell.angle_beta   90.00
_cell.angle_gamma   90.00
#
_symmetry.space_group_name_H-M   'P 1'
#
loop_
_entity.id
_entity.type
_entity.pdbx_description
1 polymer ?
#
loop_
_entity_poly.entity_id
_entity_poly.type
_entity_poly.pdbx_seq_one_letter_code
_entity_poly.pdbx_strand_id
1 'polypeptide(L)'
;CIRDGYYPGAKPMTVKMIAELRTGRLLGVQIVGRDGAAKRVDVAAVALTAGMTVEQMTALDLGYAPPFSPVWDPVLVAARKTVAAVRGAGN
;
A
#
# COMPACT_ATOMS: atom_id res chain seq x y z
N CYS A 1 -3.10 -2.46 9.33
CA CYS A 1 -2.46 -2.71 10.64
C CYS A 1 -0.99 -3.07 10.38
N ILE A 2 -0.04 -2.74 11.27
CA ILE A 2 1.39 -3.15 11.14
C ILE A 2 1.55 -4.65 11.33
N ARG A 3 0.83 -5.20 12.31
CA ARG A 3 0.90 -6.60 12.71
C ARG A 3 -0.36 -7.30 12.23
N ASP A 4 -0.31 -8.63 12.19
CA ASP A 4 -1.52 -9.40 11.97
C ASP A 4 -2.55 -9.11 13.06
N GLY A 5 -3.84 -9.19 12.72
CA GLY A 5 -4.94 -8.79 13.60
C GLY A 5 -5.00 -9.57 14.91
N TYR A 6 -4.47 -10.80 14.90
CA TYR A 6 -4.38 -11.66 16.08
C TYR A 6 -3.13 -11.40 16.94
N TYR A 7 -2.16 -10.62 16.47
CA TYR A 7 -0.91 -10.40 17.19
C TYR A 7 -1.06 -9.34 18.28
N PRO A 8 -0.55 -9.55 19.51
CA PRO A 8 -0.68 -8.60 20.60
C PRO A 8 -0.18 -7.19 20.25
N GLY A 9 -0.99 -6.18 20.59
CA GLY A 9 -0.67 -4.77 20.33
C GLY A 9 -0.77 -4.35 18.87
N ALA A 10 -1.51 -5.08 18.04
CA ALA A 10 -1.93 -4.64 16.71
C ALA A 10 -2.61 -3.27 16.78
N LYS A 11 -2.10 -2.30 16.01
CA LYS A 11 -2.62 -0.92 15.96
C LYS A 11 -3.05 -0.53 14.55
N PRO A 12 -4.12 0.27 14.42
CA PRO A 12 -4.58 0.72 13.12
C PRO A 12 -3.50 1.50 12.39
N MET A 13 -3.52 1.37 11.06
CA MET A 13 -2.68 2.11 10.13
C MET A 13 -3.57 2.56 8.99
N THR A 14 -3.42 3.81 8.59
CA THR A 14 -4.12 4.39 7.45
C THR A 14 -3.13 4.58 6.31
N VAL A 15 -3.48 4.06 5.13
CA VAL A 15 -2.73 4.25 3.90
C VAL A 15 -3.64 4.99 2.91
N LYS A 16 -3.14 6.10 2.38
CA LYS A 16 -3.76 6.84 1.27
C LYS A 16 -2.86 6.69 0.06
N MET A 17 -3.43 6.35 -1.08
CA MET A 17 -2.72 6.21 -2.35
C MET A 17 -3.42 7.05 -3.42
N ILE A 18 -2.62 7.75 -4.23
CA ILE A 18 -3.07 8.65 -5.29
C ILE A 18 -2.53 8.10 -6.60
N ALA A 19 -3.40 7.98 -7.59
CA ALA A 19 -3.06 7.49 -8.92
C ALA A 19 -3.65 8.38 -10.01
N GLU A 20 -3.00 8.41 -11.15
CA GLU A 20 -3.51 9.06 -12.36
C GLU A 20 -4.62 8.22 -12.97
N LEU A 21 -5.78 8.84 -13.25
CA LEU A 21 -6.96 8.12 -13.74
C LEU A 21 -6.77 7.47 -15.11
N ARG A 22 -6.06 8.12 -16.03
CA ARG A 22 -5.92 7.64 -17.42
C ARG A 22 -4.95 6.48 -17.56
N THR A 23 -3.88 6.48 -16.79
CA THR A 23 -2.75 5.55 -16.95
C THR A 23 -2.60 4.57 -15.79
N GLY A 24 -3.25 4.84 -14.65
CA GLY A 24 -3.02 4.12 -13.40
C GLY A 24 -1.68 4.42 -12.74
N ARG A 25 -0.89 5.39 -13.26
CA ARG A 25 0.43 5.73 -12.70
C ARG A 25 0.30 6.16 -11.24
N LEU A 26 1.15 5.63 -10.37
CA LEU A 26 1.23 6.06 -8.98
C LEU A 26 1.76 7.48 -8.89
N LEU A 27 1.02 8.37 -8.22
CA LEU A 27 1.38 9.77 -8.03
C LEU A 27 1.85 10.07 -6.61
N GLY A 28 1.39 9.30 -5.62
CA GLY A 28 1.80 9.49 -4.24
C GLY A 28 1.19 8.50 -3.27
N VAL A 29 1.84 8.31 -2.14
CA VAL A 29 1.37 7.49 -1.01
C VAL A 29 1.62 8.22 0.29
N GLN A 30 0.66 8.17 1.20
CA GLN A 30 0.78 8.63 2.57
C GLN A 30 0.44 7.49 3.52
N ILE A 31 1.30 7.25 4.50
CA ILE A 31 1.13 6.20 5.50
C ILE A 31 1.16 6.84 6.88
N VAL A 32 0.09 6.66 7.65
CA VAL A 32 0.00 7.12 9.04
C VAL A 32 -0.23 5.91 9.94
N GLY A 33 0.68 5.69 10.88
CA GLY A 33 0.62 4.59 11.83
C GLY A 33 1.66 4.78 12.92
N ARG A 34 1.41 4.22 14.11
CA ARG A 34 2.27 4.40 15.29
C ARG A 34 3.62 3.71 15.16
N ASP A 35 3.65 2.57 14.46
CA ASP A 35 4.82 1.72 14.26
C ASP A 35 4.96 1.41 12.76
N GLY A 36 6.12 0.99 12.26
CA GLY A 36 6.28 0.35 10.94
C GLY A 36 5.88 1.15 9.67
N ALA A 37 5.41 2.39 9.80
CA ALA A 37 5.03 3.26 8.68
C ALA A 37 6.26 3.72 7.89
N ALA A 38 7.35 4.09 8.58
CA ALA A 38 8.59 4.53 7.97
C ALA A 38 9.16 3.49 6.98
N LYS A 39 9.29 2.23 7.42
CA LYS A 39 9.81 1.16 6.55
C LYS A 39 8.94 0.88 5.31
N ARG A 40 7.63 1.11 5.41
CA ARG A 40 6.70 0.92 4.27
C ARG A 40 6.72 2.07 3.28
N VAL A 41 7.07 3.28 3.73
CA VAL A 41 7.18 4.41 2.82
C VAL A 41 8.30 4.20 1.81
N ASP A 42 9.33 3.43 2.15
CA ASP A 42 10.43 3.08 1.25
C ASP A 42 9.93 2.28 0.03
N VAL A 43 8.97 1.37 0.21
CA VAL A 43 8.34 0.64 -0.90
C VAL A 43 7.62 1.61 -1.85
N ALA A 44 6.90 2.59 -1.29
CA ALA A 44 6.23 3.61 -2.09
C ALA A 44 7.24 4.53 -2.80
N ALA A 45 8.35 4.89 -2.14
CA ALA A 45 9.40 5.71 -2.73
C ALA A 45 10.05 5.01 -3.93
N VAL A 46 10.35 3.71 -3.81
CA VAL A 46 10.87 2.90 -4.91
C VAL A 46 9.86 2.80 -6.05
N ALA A 47 8.58 2.54 -5.74
CA ALA A 47 7.53 2.45 -6.76
C ALA A 47 7.34 3.77 -7.53
N LEU A 48 7.38 4.90 -6.83
CA LEU A 48 7.34 6.24 -7.44
C LEU A 48 8.57 6.49 -8.33
N THR A 49 9.76 6.14 -7.84
CA THR A 49 11.03 6.29 -8.57
C THR A 49 11.03 5.44 -9.84
N ALA A 50 10.50 4.23 -9.79
CA ALA A 50 10.37 3.32 -10.92
C ALA A 50 9.20 3.68 -11.87
N GLY A 51 8.40 4.70 -11.55
CA GLY A 51 7.26 5.11 -12.37
C GLY A 51 6.15 4.06 -12.45
N MET A 52 5.98 3.23 -11.41
CA MET A 52 5.04 2.12 -11.42
C MET A 52 3.57 2.57 -11.47
N THR A 53 2.71 1.73 -12.04
CA THR A 53 1.26 1.85 -11.91
C THR A 53 0.75 1.18 -10.62
N VAL A 54 -0.46 1.54 -10.19
CA VAL A 54 -1.10 0.89 -9.03
C VAL A 54 -1.40 -0.57 -9.28
N GLU A 55 -1.66 -0.99 -10.52
CA GLU A 55 -1.76 -2.40 -10.92
C GLU A 55 -0.44 -3.13 -10.70
N GLN A 56 0.68 -2.56 -11.14
CA GLN A 56 2.00 -3.16 -10.93
C GLN A 56 2.34 -3.26 -9.44
N MET A 57 1.92 -2.29 -8.63
CA MET A 57 2.09 -2.37 -7.17
C MET A 57 1.35 -3.58 -6.58
N THR A 58 0.20 -3.99 -7.11
CA THR A 58 -0.52 -5.17 -6.59
C THR A 58 0.20 -6.50 -6.83
N ALA A 59 1.18 -6.52 -7.74
CA ALA A 59 2.00 -7.68 -8.06
C ALA A 59 3.33 -7.72 -7.27
N LEU A 60 3.61 -6.72 -6.43
CA LEU A 60 4.79 -6.73 -5.57
C LEU A 60 4.70 -7.84 -4.52
N ASP A 61 5.75 -8.65 -4.43
CA ASP A 61 5.91 -9.65 -3.37
C ASP A 61 6.54 -8.99 -2.14
N LEU A 62 5.70 -8.58 -1.20
CA LEU A 62 6.14 -7.97 0.06
C LEU A 62 6.23 -9.03 1.15
N GLY A 63 7.36 -9.04 1.86
CA GLY A 63 7.61 -10.01 2.93
C GLY A 63 6.52 -10.01 4.01
N TYR A 64 6.04 -11.21 4.31
CA TYR A 64 5.16 -11.48 5.45
C TYR A 64 5.99 -11.81 6.69
N ALA A 65 5.66 -11.19 7.83
CA ALA A 65 6.23 -11.51 9.12
C ALA A 65 5.29 -11.01 10.21
N PRO A 66 4.57 -11.86 10.97
CA PRO A 66 3.55 -11.45 11.95
C PRO A 66 3.90 -10.24 12.85
N PRO A 67 5.15 -10.11 13.38
CA PRO A 67 5.51 -8.93 14.19
C PRO A 67 5.65 -7.61 13.41
N PHE A 68 5.83 -7.65 12.08
CA PHE A 68 6.16 -6.49 11.23
C PHE A 68 5.24 -6.27 10.03
N SER A 69 4.61 -7.34 9.51
CA SER A 69 3.76 -7.34 8.33
C SER A 69 2.71 -8.46 8.38
N PRO A 70 1.41 -8.15 8.26
CA PRO A 70 0.35 -9.15 8.13
C PRO A 70 0.39 -9.84 6.76
N VAL A 71 -0.39 -10.92 6.59
CA VAL A 71 -0.49 -11.66 5.31
C VAL A 71 -0.82 -10.74 4.15
N TRP A 72 -1.71 -9.76 4.39
CA TRP A 72 -2.05 -8.72 3.44
C TRP A 72 -1.42 -7.40 3.86
N ASP A 73 -0.25 -7.08 3.30
CA ASP A 73 0.42 -5.82 3.62
C ASP A 73 -0.52 -4.61 3.36
N PRO A 74 -0.61 -3.63 4.28
CA PRO A 74 -1.48 -2.47 4.13
C PRO A 74 -1.28 -1.69 2.82
N VAL A 75 -0.06 -1.65 2.27
CA VAL A 75 0.25 -1.01 1.00
C VAL A 75 -0.39 -1.77 -0.16
N LEU A 76 -0.33 -3.11 -0.16
CA LEU A 76 -0.98 -3.95 -1.19
C LEU A 76 -2.50 -3.88 -1.09
N VAL A 77 -3.06 -3.82 0.12
CA VAL A 77 -4.49 -3.61 0.34
C VAL A 77 -4.94 -2.25 -0.22
N ALA A 78 -4.16 -1.19 0.03
CA ALA A 78 -4.44 0.13 -0.52
C ALA A 78 -4.34 0.14 -2.05
N ALA A 79 -3.31 -0.47 -2.63
CA ALA A 79 -3.12 -0.57 -4.08
C ALA A 79 -4.33 -1.22 -4.77
N ARG A 80 -4.82 -2.35 -4.23
CA ARG A 80 -6.02 -3.03 -4.77
C ARG A 80 -7.26 -2.15 -4.73
N LYS A 81 -7.46 -1.41 -3.63
CA LYS A 81 -8.58 -0.45 -3.52
C LYS A 81 -8.44 0.68 -4.53
N THR A 82 -7.23 1.18 -4.77
CA THR A 82 -6.98 2.24 -5.74
C THR A 82 -7.17 1.76 -7.17
N VAL A 83 -6.75 0.54 -7.52
CA VAL A 83 -7.05 -0.08 -8.83
C VAL A 83 -8.56 -0.11 -9.09
N ALA A 84 -9.35 -0.56 -8.11
CA ALA A 84 -10.80 -0.57 -8.24
C ALA A 84 -11.39 0.84 -8.44
N ALA A 85 -10.87 1.84 -7.71
CA ALA A 85 -11.31 3.23 -7.84
C ALA A 85 -10.96 3.85 -9.20
N VAL A 86 -9.75 3.59 -9.71
CA VAL A 86 -9.31 4.07 -11.03
C VAL A 86 -10.16 3.46 -12.14
N ARG A 87 -10.42 2.16 -12.08
CA ARG A 87 -11.29 1.46 -13.05
C ARG A 87 -12.74 1.95 -12.98
N GLY A 88 -13.26 2.19 -11.78
CA GLY A 88 -14.63 2.66 -11.58
C GLY A 88 -14.86 4.12 -12.04
N ALA A 89 -13.82 4.96 -12.01
CA ALA A 89 -13.89 6.35 -12.47
C ALA A 89 -13.63 6.53 -13.98
N GLY A 90 -13.18 5.47 -14.67
CA GLY A 90 -12.95 5.46 -16.12
C GLY A 90 -14.13 4.99 -16.97
N ASN A 91 -15.23 4.59 -16.35
CA ASN A 91 -16.52 4.28 -16.97
C ASN A 91 -17.48 5.47 -16.82
#